data_AF-A0A4Q3YQC5-F1
#
_entry.id   AF-A0A4Q3YQC5-F1
#
_cell.length_a   1.000
_cell.length_b   1.000
_cell.length_c   1.000
_cell.angle_alpha   90.00
_cell.angle_beta   90.00
_cell.angle_gamma   90.00
#
_symmetry.space_group_name_H-M   'P 1'
#
loop_
_entity.id
_entity.type
_entity.pdbx_description
1 polymer ?
#
loop_
_entity_poly.entity_id
_entity_poly.type
_entity_poly.pdbx_seq_one_letter_code
_entity_poly.pdbx_strand_id
1 'polypeptide(L)'
;MYNSLKRPLDMAAFIIPEEDAFVRFMHERSSDEGEQVMAVTVEVLSMWQMSGRALTHQPPGYLLVNMTEATVDPLGQIGIFNHGMQKIGPDGEKFGSPTPADAKALALKSMRVFTESYRLIKTENELKCAQGFWAQNIGRAFGVGPSGGYADRWDEELELVTDDTGNIVLLLHRDEDWAMFREHVANEPTRLSSPQGFSKELELVTKVATVSGTLVPRELDDRTLESILEEGLPILVLPHSASAELAAVRSSPLSNLTARFLKITRAVQTPRRLVPVKLPIRGVPMVEYEGILLSLCHHLPANYGFYLLRTLRELHLVCDPIAIMAAGKGSPLTRAISVDLRHLTVRGIVTGVASLAYHGWCFDAGIPRSKTVKLLAALRDTGKMTCRELQRLLRDCDAQKLKSVLETLEDQGLVQIDGKVVTAVPMPLFVRSIPARHSFPTLKLETEAYMKTLCGKYPGPANVSPLELLASLRGTGIR
;
A
#
# COMPACT_ATOMS: atom_id res chain seq x y z
N MET A 1 -10.98 -41.34 19.10
CA MET A 1 -11.51 -40.57 17.96
C MET A 1 -12.17 -39.31 18.50
N TYR A 2 -11.62 -38.16 18.08
CA TYR A 2 -12.11 -36.79 18.21
C TYR A 2 -13.13 -36.45 19.31
N ASN A 3 -12.61 -35.99 20.45
CA ASN A 3 -13.23 -34.95 21.26
C ASN A 3 -12.15 -34.34 22.18
N SER A 4 -11.46 -33.32 21.68
CA SER A 4 -10.80 -32.35 22.54
C SER A 4 -11.11 -30.96 22.00
N LEU A 5 -12.15 -30.37 22.57
CA LEU A 5 -12.37 -28.93 22.61
C LEU A 5 -11.03 -28.24 22.92
N LYS A 6 -10.38 -27.68 21.90
CA LYS A 6 -9.48 -26.55 22.11
C LYS A 6 -10.34 -25.46 22.70
N ARG A 7 -10.21 -25.26 24.02
CA ARG A 7 -10.86 -24.16 24.73
C ARG A 7 -10.55 -22.87 23.96
N PRO A 8 -11.55 -22.04 23.64
CA PRO A 8 -11.27 -20.70 23.20
C PRO A 8 -10.47 -20.05 24.33
N LEU A 9 -9.29 -19.51 24.02
CA LEU A 9 -8.68 -18.51 24.90
C LEU A 9 -9.79 -17.52 25.26
N ASP A 10 -10.02 -17.33 26.56
CA ASP A 10 -11.05 -16.47 27.14
C ASP A 10 -11.25 -15.18 26.32
N MET A 11 -12.23 -15.17 25.42
CA MET A 11 -12.63 -13.98 24.65
C MET A 11 -13.33 -12.92 25.54
N ALA A 12 -13.39 -13.15 26.86
CA ALA A 12 -13.78 -12.15 27.85
C ALA A 12 -12.59 -11.26 28.29
N ALA A 13 -11.37 -11.52 27.83
CA ALA A 13 -10.20 -10.74 28.20
C ALA A 13 -10.00 -9.51 27.28
N PHE A 14 -10.40 -8.34 27.80
CA PHE A 14 -10.15 -6.98 27.31
C PHE A 14 -10.84 -6.54 26.00
N ILE A 15 -12.07 -6.01 26.13
CA ILE A 15 -12.58 -5.03 25.17
C ILE A 15 -11.77 -3.75 25.39
N ILE A 16 -10.65 -3.63 24.68
CA ILE A 16 -9.89 -2.38 24.61
C ILE A 16 -10.74 -1.40 23.77
N PRO A 17 -11.04 -0.19 24.27
CA PRO A 17 -11.65 0.87 23.47
C PRO A 17 -10.88 1.10 22.17
N GLU A 18 -11.58 1.53 21.12
CA GLU A 18 -10.99 1.62 19.78
C GLU A 18 -9.88 2.69 19.73
N GLU A 19 -10.03 3.78 20.48
CA GLU A 19 -8.99 4.78 20.68
C GLU A 19 -7.74 4.20 21.37
N ASP A 20 -7.95 3.34 22.38
CA ASP A 20 -6.86 2.68 23.12
C ASP A 20 -6.12 1.70 22.19
N ALA A 21 -6.85 0.97 21.34
CA ALA A 21 -6.30 0.04 20.36
C ALA A 21 -5.51 0.75 19.25
N PHE A 22 -6.01 1.89 18.77
CA PHE A 22 -5.36 2.66 17.72
C PHE A 22 -4.09 3.36 18.21
N VAL A 23 -4.11 3.94 19.41
CA VAL A 23 -2.89 4.49 20.03
C VAL A 23 -1.88 3.37 20.30
N ARG A 24 -2.32 2.20 20.77
CA ARG A 24 -1.43 1.03 20.90
C ARG A 24 -0.83 0.63 19.57
N PHE A 25 -1.62 0.53 18.51
CA PHE A 25 -1.14 0.20 17.19
C PHE A 25 -0.09 1.20 16.72
N MET A 26 -0.28 2.52 16.89
CA MET A 26 0.70 3.54 16.50
C MET A 26 2.01 3.52 17.31
N HIS A 27 1.96 3.00 18.54
CA HIS A 27 3.09 2.96 19.48
C HIS A 27 3.65 1.54 19.68
N GLU A 28 3.16 0.55 18.95
CA GLU A 28 3.59 -0.82 19.14
C GLU A 28 5.09 -0.90 18.84
N ARG A 29 5.88 -1.23 19.86
CA ARG A 29 7.34 -1.23 19.75
C ARG A 29 7.79 -2.49 19.03
N SER A 30 7.81 -2.43 17.70
CA SER A 30 8.75 -3.24 16.93
C SER A 30 10.18 -2.88 17.36
N SER A 31 11.12 -3.83 17.24
CA SER A 31 12.54 -3.58 17.49
C SER A 31 13.16 -2.52 16.58
N ASP A 32 12.45 -2.12 15.53
CA ASP A 32 12.83 -1.16 14.51
C ASP A 32 11.69 -0.14 14.30
N GLU A 33 11.96 1.15 14.51
CA GLU A 33 11.00 2.26 14.30
C GLU A 33 10.43 2.26 12.87
N GLY A 34 11.22 1.84 11.88
CA GLY A 34 10.80 1.79 10.48
C GLY A 34 9.64 0.83 10.23
N GLU A 35 9.58 -0.29 10.96
CA GLU A 35 8.50 -1.28 10.83
C GLU A 35 7.16 -0.70 11.29
N GLN A 36 7.18 0.01 12.42
CA GLN A 36 6.00 0.66 12.99
C GLN A 36 5.48 1.78 12.08
N VAL A 37 6.39 2.59 11.55
CA VAL A 37 6.06 3.63 10.56
C VAL A 37 5.37 3.01 9.34
N MET A 38 5.96 1.95 8.78
CA MET A 38 5.38 1.28 7.60
C MET A 38 4.03 0.64 7.89
N ALA A 39 3.86 -0.03 9.04
CA ALA A 39 2.58 -0.64 9.38
C ALA A 39 1.43 0.38 9.43
N VAL A 40 1.67 1.54 10.07
CA VAL A 40 0.69 2.62 10.12
C VAL A 40 0.44 3.22 8.74
N THR A 41 1.49 3.42 7.94
CA THR A 41 1.35 3.85 6.54
C THR A 41 0.46 2.89 5.75
N VAL A 42 0.69 1.57 5.86
CA VAL A 42 -0.10 0.56 5.16
C VAL A 42 -1.55 0.54 5.62
N GLU A 43 -1.82 0.63 6.92
CA GLU A 43 -3.20 0.71 7.45
C GLU A 43 -3.93 1.93 6.90
N VAL A 44 -3.31 3.12 6.95
CA VAL A 44 -3.92 4.37 6.43
C VAL A 44 -4.16 4.29 4.92
N LEU A 45 -3.19 3.82 4.15
CA LEU A 45 -3.34 3.68 2.69
C LEU A 45 -4.41 2.62 2.34
N SER A 46 -4.49 1.52 3.09
CA SER A 46 -5.52 0.50 2.90
C SER A 46 -6.93 1.04 3.14
N MET A 47 -7.12 1.79 4.23
CA MET A 47 -8.40 2.47 4.52
C MET A 47 -8.76 3.50 3.42
N TRP A 48 -7.74 4.18 2.89
CA TRP A 48 -7.90 5.14 1.80
C TRP A 48 -8.34 4.45 0.50
N GLN A 49 -7.63 3.42 0.07
CA GLN A 49 -7.95 2.61 -1.12
C GLN A 49 -9.37 2.05 -1.05
N MET A 50 -9.73 1.46 0.10
CA MET A 50 -11.02 0.80 0.30
C MET A 50 -12.20 1.76 0.42
N SER A 51 -11.93 3.03 0.70
CA SER A 51 -12.93 4.11 0.68
C SER A 51 -13.08 4.77 -0.70
N GLY A 52 -12.12 4.58 -1.60
CA GLY A 52 -12.21 5.03 -2.99
C GLY A 52 -12.56 6.52 -3.13
N ARG A 53 -13.46 6.80 -4.08
CA ARG A 53 -13.99 8.15 -4.39
C ARG A 53 -14.72 8.85 -3.24
N ALA A 54 -15.06 8.15 -2.15
CA ALA A 54 -15.71 8.77 -1.01
C ALA A 54 -14.80 9.79 -0.29
N LEU A 55 -13.48 9.55 -0.31
CA LEU A 55 -12.50 10.43 0.32
C LEU A 55 -11.81 11.34 -0.71
N THR A 56 -11.35 10.77 -1.83
CA THR A 56 -10.54 11.48 -2.84
C THR A 56 -10.80 10.96 -4.24
N HIS A 57 -10.57 11.78 -5.26
CA HIS A 57 -10.80 11.37 -6.65
C HIS A 57 -9.97 10.16 -7.10
N GLN A 58 -8.71 10.09 -6.69
CA GLN A 58 -7.78 9.02 -7.06
C GLN A 58 -6.93 8.65 -5.83
N PRO A 59 -7.36 7.65 -5.03
CA PRO A 59 -6.59 7.18 -3.90
C PRO A 59 -5.25 6.58 -4.37
N PRO A 60 -4.20 6.61 -3.54
CA PRO A 60 -2.91 6.01 -3.88
C PRO A 60 -2.96 4.48 -3.84
N GLY A 61 -2.44 3.84 -4.89
CA GLY A 61 -1.93 2.47 -4.88
C GLY A 61 -0.65 2.35 -4.04
N TYR A 62 -0.29 1.13 -3.64
CA TYR A 62 1.02 0.85 -3.09
C TYR A 62 1.53 -0.56 -3.41
N LEU A 63 2.84 -0.70 -3.49
CA LEU A 63 3.58 -1.96 -3.57
C LEU A 63 4.49 -2.07 -2.36
N LEU A 64 4.27 -3.10 -1.54
CA LEU A 64 5.14 -3.43 -0.41
C LEU A 64 6.35 -4.20 -0.90
N VAL A 65 7.55 -3.71 -0.58
CA VAL A 65 8.80 -4.42 -0.88
C VAL A 65 9.27 -5.10 0.40
N ASN A 66 8.98 -6.39 0.52
CA ASN A 66 9.31 -7.19 1.68
C ASN A 66 10.79 -7.58 1.68
N MET A 67 11.59 -6.81 2.40
CA MET A 67 13.05 -6.98 2.45
C MET A 67 13.50 -8.23 3.23
N THR A 68 12.58 -8.90 3.94
CA THR A 68 12.88 -10.16 4.65
C THR A 68 12.77 -11.39 3.75
N GLU A 69 12.18 -11.23 2.57
CA GLU A 69 11.81 -12.33 1.66
C GLU A 69 10.92 -13.40 2.32
N ALA A 70 10.23 -13.06 3.42
CA ALA A 70 9.27 -13.95 4.04
C ALA A 70 8.14 -14.28 3.05
N THR A 71 7.79 -15.56 2.95
CA THR A 71 6.74 -16.06 2.05
C THR A 71 5.36 -15.46 2.35
N VAL A 72 5.12 -15.11 3.61
CA VAL A 72 3.94 -14.36 4.05
C VAL A 72 4.43 -13.01 4.53
N ASP A 73 4.10 -11.96 3.79
CA ASP A 73 4.44 -10.59 4.17
C ASP A 73 3.62 -10.17 5.41
N PRO A 74 4.27 -9.86 6.55
CA PRO A 74 3.58 -9.43 7.77
C PRO A 74 2.78 -8.14 7.62
N LEU A 75 3.25 -7.18 6.81
CA LEU A 75 2.51 -5.94 6.57
C LEU A 75 1.41 -6.14 5.51
N GLY A 76 1.63 -7.03 4.54
CA GLY A 76 0.59 -7.44 3.59
C GLY A 76 -0.65 -8.05 4.27
N GLN A 77 -0.46 -8.71 5.42
CA GLN A 77 -1.57 -9.25 6.22
C GLN A 77 -2.52 -8.17 6.78
N ILE A 78 -2.07 -6.91 6.92
CA ILE A 78 -2.92 -5.81 7.39
C ILE A 78 -4.11 -5.62 6.45
N GLY A 79 -3.86 -5.59 5.13
CA GLY A 79 -4.91 -5.50 4.10
C GLY A 79 -5.93 -6.64 4.22
N ILE A 80 -5.45 -7.85 4.47
CA ILE A 80 -6.26 -9.07 4.54
C ILE A 80 -7.12 -9.10 5.82
N PHE A 81 -6.51 -8.88 6.99
CA PHE A 81 -7.18 -9.04 8.28
C PHE A 81 -8.06 -7.85 8.67
N ASN A 82 -7.59 -6.62 8.43
CA ASN A 82 -8.34 -5.43 8.85
C ASN A 82 -9.34 -4.98 7.80
N HIS A 83 -8.98 -5.10 6.52
CA HIS A 83 -9.77 -4.51 5.42
C HIS A 83 -10.54 -5.55 4.61
N GLY A 84 -10.27 -6.85 4.82
CA GLY A 84 -10.87 -7.91 4.03
C GLY A 84 -10.45 -7.84 2.55
N MET A 85 -9.24 -7.33 2.26
CA MET A 85 -8.62 -7.40 0.94
C MET A 85 -8.20 -8.83 0.64
N GLN A 86 -9.19 -9.70 0.51
CA GLN A 86 -9.03 -11.10 0.18
C GLN A 86 -9.43 -11.29 -1.28
N LYS A 87 -8.93 -12.38 -1.87
CA LYS A 87 -9.41 -12.84 -3.16
C LYS A 87 -10.90 -13.19 -3.01
N ILE A 88 -11.76 -12.34 -3.54
CA ILE A 88 -13.16 -12.70 -3.78
C ILE A 88 -13.21 -13.24 -5.20
N GLY A 89 -13.05 -14.56 -5.33
CA GLY A 89 -13.25 -15.23 -6.60
C GLY A 89 -14.74 -15.23 -7.01
N PRO A 90 -15.05 -15.62 -8.24
CA PRO A 90 -16.43 -15.89 -8.64
C PRO A 90 -17.06 -16.89 -7.65
N ASP A 91 -18.32 -16.65 -7.26
CA ASP A 91 -19.07 -17.55 -6.38
C ASP A 91 -18.94 -18.98 -6.90
N GLY A 92 -18.33 -19.87 -6.11
CA GLY A 92 -18.12 -21.26 -6.51
C GLY A 92 -19.42 -21.92 -6.98
N GLU A 93 -19.31 -22.86 -7.92
CA GLU A 93 -20.45 -23.50 -8.59
C GLU A 93 -21.44 -24.10 -7.58
N LYS A 94 -22.51 -23.35 -7.26
CA LYS A 94 -23.69 -23.91 -6.60
C LYS A 94 -24.43 -24.72 -7.67
N PHE A 95 -24.84 -25.94 -7.32
CA PHE A 95 -25.58 -26.84 -8.22
C PHE A 95 -26.71 -26.10 -8.95
N GLY A 96 -26.66 -26.03 -10.28
CA GLY A 96 -27.64 -25.31 -11.12
C GLY A 96 -27.37 -23.82 -11.36
N SER A 97 -26.26 -23.26 -10.87
CA SER A 97 -25.81 -21.91 -11.21
C SER A 97 -24.97 -21.92 -12.50
N PRO A 98 -25.05 -20.88 -13.34
CA PRO A 98 -24.20 -20.78 -14.53
C PRO A 98 -22.72 -20.74 -14.14
N THR A 99 -21.86 -21.34 -14.96
CA THR A 99 -20.40 -21.26 -14.79
C THR A 99 -19.94 -19.80 -14.93
N PRO A 100 -18.74 -19.41 -14.47
CA PRO A 100 -18.23 -18.05 -14.66
C PRO A 100 -18.22 -17.61 -16.14
N ALA A 101 -17.91 -18.54 -17.06
CA ALA A 101 -17.95 -18.29 -18.50
C ALA A 101 -19.38 -18.05 -19.01
N ASP A 102 -20.35 -18.85 -18.57
CA ASP A 102 -21.76 -18.65 -18.92
C ASP A 102 -22.30 -17.34 -18.33
N ALA A 103 -21.94 -17.02 -17.09
CA ALA A 103 -22.29 -15.76 -16.44
C ALA A 103 -21.73 -14.56 -17.20
N LYS A 104 -20.47 -14.63 -17.66
CA LYS A 104 -19.88 -13.60 -18.52
C LYS A 104 -20.67 -13.45 -19.83
N ALA A 105 -20.96 -14.56 -20.52
CA ALA A 105 -21.73 -14.53 -21.76
C ALA A 105 -23.14 -13.91 -21.55
N LEU A 106 -23.78 -14.22 -20.43
CA LEU A 106 -25.06 -13.64 -20.03
C LEU A 106 -24.95 -12.14 -19.73
N ALA A 107 -23.89 -11.69 -19.05
CA ALA A 107 -23.64 -10.27 -18.79
C ALA A 107 -23.42 -9.48 -20.09
N LEU A 108 -22.59 -10.01 -21.00
CA LEU A 108 -22.36 -9.43 -22.33
C LEU A 108 -23.64 -9.35 -23.15
N LYS A 109 -24.46 -10.41 -23.12
CA LYS A 109 -25.76 -10.40 -23.80
C LYS A 109 -26.66 -9.29 -23.27
N SER A 110 -26.73 -9.09 -21.96
CA SER A 110 -27.54 -8.00 -21.38
C SER A 110 -27.03 -6.62 -21.74
N MET A 111 -25.70 -6.44 -21.79
CA MET A 111 -25.09 -5.19 -22.25
C MET A 111 -25.37 -4.93 -23.74
N ARG A 112 -25.26 -5.93 -24.60
CA ARG A 112 -25.57 -5.83 -26.04
C ARG A 112 -27.05 -5.50 -26.25
N VAL A 113 -27.95 -6.21 -25.55
CA VAL A 113 -29.38 -5.89 -25.58
C VAL A 113 -29.61 -4.45 -25.11
N PHE A 114 -28.95 -3.98 -24.06
CA PHE A 114 -29.08 -2.60 -23.59
C PHE A 114 -28.59 -1.57 -24.61
N THR A 115 -27.39 -1.75 -25.17
CA THR A 115 -26.78 -0.81 -26.13
C THR A 115 -27.53 -0.78 -27.46
N GLU A 116 -27.96 -1.94 -27.99
CA GLU A 116 -28.78 -2.03 -29.20
C GLU A 116 -30.22 -1.53 -28.99
N SER A 117 -30.78 -1.78 -27.79
CA SER A 117 -32.15 -1.40 -27.44
C SER A 117 -32.27 -0.06 -26.75
N TYR A 118 -31.22 0.75 -26.60
CA TYR A 118 -31.33 2.10 -26.02
C TYR A 118 -32.30 2.99 -26.84
N ARG A 119 -32.54 2.63 -28.11
CA ARG A 119 -33.56 3.24 -28.98
C ARG A 119 -34.98 2.66 -28.80
N LEU A 120 -35.15 1.56 -28.07
CA LEU A 120 -36.36 0.72 -28.00
C LEU A 120 -36.80 0.30 -26.58
N ILE A 121 -35.98 0.48 -25.53
CA ILE A 121 -36.38 0.27 -24.13
C ILE A 121 -37.41 1.35 -23.80
N LYS A 122 -38.68 0.95 -23.74
CA LYS A 122 -39.82 1.89 -23.66
C LYS A 122 -40.21 2.19 -22.21
N THR A 123 -39.72 1.43 -21.23
CA THR A 123 -40.16 1.56 -19.83
C THR A 123 -39.02 1.45 -18.80
N GLU A 124 -39.15 2.19 -17.70
CA GLU A 124 -38.21 2.18 -16.56
C GLU A 124 -38.02 0.79 -15.92
N ASN A 125 -39.04 -0.07 -16.01
CA ASN A 125 -38.99 -1.42 -15.44
C ASN A 125 -38.06 -2.37 -16.22
N GLU A 126 -38.01 -2.26 -17.54
CA GLU A 126 -37.12 -3.06 -18.39
C GLU A 126 -35.65 -2.69 -18.12
N LEU A 127 -35.38 -1.40 -17.92
CA LEU A 127 -34.06 -0.90 -17.53
C LEU A 127 -33.62 -1.50 -16.19
N LYS A 128 -34.47 -1.43 -15.16
CA LYS A 128 -34.17 -1.99 -13.84
C LYS A 128 -33.91 -3.51 -13.89
N CYS A 129 -34.65 -4.24 -14.73
CA CYS A 129 -34.43 -5.67 -14.93
C CYS A 129 -33.06 -5.95 -15.57
N ALA A 130 -32.68 -5.20 -16.62
CA ALA A 130 -31.38 -5.34 -17.27
C ALA A 130 -30.22 -5.03 -16.32
N GLN A 131 -30.34 -3.95 -15.54
CA GLN A 131 -29.34 -3.57 -14.52
C GLN A 131 -29.20 -4.62 -13.41
N GLY A 132 -30.33 -5.17 -12.93
CA GLY A 132 -30.31 -6.24 -11.93
C GLY A 132 -29.65 -7.52 -12.45
N PHE A 133 -29.95 -7.90 -13.70
CA PHE A 133 -29.34 -9.07 -14.34
C PHE A 133 -27.85 -8.88 -14.61
N TRP A 134 -27.43 -7.68 -15.04
CA TRP A 134 -26.02 -7.31 -15.16
C TRP A 134 -25.28 -7.47 -13.83
N ALA A 135 -25.77 -6.82 -12.77
CA ALA A 135 -25.12 -6.85 -11.46
C ALA A 135 -24.96 -8.29 -10.94
N GLN A 136 -25.98 -9.14 -11.13
CA GLN A 136 -25.93 -10.54 -10.71
C GLN A 136 -24.87 -11.35 -11.48
N ASN A 137 -24.80 -11.19 -12.80
CA ASN A 137 -23.91 -12.02 -13.63
C ASN A 137 -22.46 -11.55 -13.60
N ILE A 138 -22.22 -10.24 -13.51
CA ILE A 138 -20.87 -9.69 -13.33
C ILE A 138 -20.26 -10.16 -12.01
N GLY A 139 -21.02 -10.10 -10.91
CA GLY A 139 -20.56 -10.61 -9.62
C GLY A 139 -20.21 -12.11 -9.66
N ARG A 140 -20.94 -12.91 -10.44
CA ARG A 140 -20.67 -14.34 -10.63
C ARG A 140 -19.50 -14.64 -11.56
N ALA A 141 -19.26 -13.81 -12.56
CA ALA A 141 -18.19 -14.02 -13.53
C ALA A 141 -16.83 -13.55 -12.98
N PHE A 142 -16.81 -12.40 -12.29
CA PHE A 142 -15.58 -11.69 -11.92
C PHE A 142 -15.40 -11.52 -10.41
N GLY A 143 -16.33 -12.04 -9.60
CA GLY A 143 -16.35 -11.87 -8.14
C GLY A 143 -17.06 -10.58 -7.70
N VAL A 144 -17.40 -10.51 -6.41
CA VAL A 144 -18.11 -9.37 -5.81
C VAL A 144 -17.20 -8.56 -4.90
N GLY A 145 -17.59 -7.31 -4.63
CA GLY A 145 -16.96 -6.49 -3.60
C GLY A 145 -15.86 -5.54 -4.08
N PRO A 146 -15.24 -4.83 -3.13
CA PRO A 146 -14.39 -3.66 -3.36
C PRO A 146 -12.96 -4.00 -3.79
N SER A 147 -12.60 -5.28 -3.79
CA SER A 147 -11.26 -5.76 -4.09
C SER A 147 -11.32 -7.06 -4.89
N GLY A 148 -10.27 -7.35 -5.65
CA GLY A 148 -10.11 -8.63 -6.33
C GLY A 148 -8.74 -8.78 -6.97
N GLY A 149 -8.40 -9.99 -7.38
CA GLY A 149 -7.15 -10.26 -8.09
C GLY A 149 -7.05 -9.41 -9.36
N TYR A 150 -5.88 -8.84 -9.62
CA TYR A 150 -5.66 -7.94 -10.75
C TYR A 150 -6.14 -8.55 -12.06
N ALA A 151 -5.68 -9.76 -12.40
CA ALA A 151 -6.02 -10.42 -13.66
C ALA A 151 -7.51 -10.82 -13.76
N ASP A 152 -8.18 -11.06 -12.62
CA ASP A 152 -9.58 -11.48 -12.60
C ASP A 152 -10.56 -10.32 -12.88
N ARG A 153 -10.07 -9.07 -12.92
CA ARG A 153 -10.93 -7.86 -13.04
C ARG A 153 -10.83 -7.19 -14.40
N TRP A 154 -9.96 -7.67 -15.27
CA TRP A 154 -9.81 -7.17 -16.63
C TRP A 154 -10.48 -8.12 -17.62
N ASP A 155 -11.18 -7.53 -18.59
CA ASP A 155 -11.82 -8.25 -19.67
C ASP A 155 -11.62 -7.51 -20.99
N GLU A 156 -11.45 -8.25 -22.09
CA GLU A 156 -11.24 -7.66 -23.42
C GLU A 156 -12.45 -6.86 -23.94
N GLU A 157 -13.69 -7.26 -23.58
CA GLU A 157 -14.90 -6.55 -24.03
C GLU A 157 -15.44 -5.59 -22.97
N LEU A 158 -15.32 -5.95 -21.68
CA LEU A 158 -15.89 -5.17 -20.57
C LEU A 158 -14.90 -4.18 -19.94
N GLU A 159 -13.63 -4.22 -20.34
CA GLU A 159 -12.53 -3.45 -19.74
C GLU A 159 -12.41 -3.76 -18.25
N LEU A 160 -12.32 -2.74 -17.37
CA LEU A 160 -12.22 -2.94 -15.93
C LEU A 160 -13.60 -3.19 -15.30
N VAL A 161 -13.72 -4.35 -14.65
CA VAL A 161 -14.90 -4.72 -13.86
C VAL A 161 -14.72 -4.26 -12.41
N THR A 162 -15.69 -3.49 -11.91
CA THR A 162 -15.69 -2.92 -10.55
C THR A 162 -16.96 -3.30 -9.78
N ASP A 163 -17.04 -2.90 -8.52
CA ASP A 163 -18.31 -2.84 -7.80
C ASP A 163 -19.26 -1.74 -8.35
N ASP A 164 -20.43 -1.62 -7.73
CA ASP A 164 -21.48 -0.65 -8.07
C ASP A 164 -21.07 0.81 -7.82
N THR A 165 -20.01 1.05 -7.05
CA THR A 165 -19.45 2.37 -6.77
C THR A 165 -18.47 2.84 -7.84
N GLY A 166 -18.08 1.95 -8.78
CA GLY A 166 -17.10 2.27 -9.81
C GLY A 166 -15.65 2.28 -9.32
N ASN A 167 -15.40 1.76 -8.11
CA ASN A 167 -14.08 1.71 -7.49
C ASN A 167 -13.64 0.26 -7.30
N ILE A 168 -12.33 0.00 -7.35
CA ILE A 168 -11.78 -1.29 -6.98
C ILE A 168 -10.33 -1.20 -6.49
N VAL A 169 -9.98 -2.07 -5.55
CA VAL A 169 -8.60 -2.38 -5.19
C VAL A 169 -8.17 -3.65 -5.94
N LEU A 170 -7.24 -3.49 -6.87
CA LEU A 170 -6.65 -4.58 -7.65
C LEU A 170 -5.47 -5.17 -6.88
N LEU A 171 -5.59 -6.45 -6.56
CA LEU A 171 -4.65 -7.16 -5.71
C LEU A 171 -3.62 -7.93 -6.54
N LEU A 172 -2.34 -7.76 -6.24
CA LEU A 172 -1.23 -8.50 -6.85
C LEU A 172 -0.80 -9.65 -5.93
N HIS A 173 -1.55 -10.76 -5.95
CA HIS A 173 -1.29 -11.90 -5.07
C HIS A 173 -0.83 -13.16 -5.81
N ARG A 174 -1.02 -13.24 -7.13
CA ARG A 174 -0.65 -14.39 -7.97
C ARG A 174 0.36 -13.98 -9.02
N ASP A 175 1.10 -14.96 -9.54
CA ASP A 175 2.05 -14.73 -10.63
C ASP A 175 1.37 -14.16 -11.88
N GLU A 176 0.13 -14.58 -12.17
CA GLU A 176 -0.67 -14.06 -13.28
C GLU A 176 -1.10 -12.59 -13.08
N ASP A 177 -1.38 -12.20 -11.83
CA ASP A 177 -1.69 -10.80 -11.49
C ASP A 177 -0.46 -9.92 -11.74
N TRP A 178 0.71 -10.39 -11.30
CA TRP A 178 1.99 -9.72 -11.52
C TRP A 178 2.38 -9.63 -12.99
N ALA A 179 2.20 -10.71 -13.75
CA ALA A 179 2.51 -10.75 -15.18
C ALA A 179 1.68 -9.73 -15.96
N MET A 180 0.35 -9.75 -15.78
CA MET A 180 -0.54 -8.81 -16.46
C MET A 180 -0.32 -7.36 -15.99
N PHE A 181 -0.06 -7.14 -14.69
CA PHE A 181 0.27 -5.81 -14.18
C PHE A 181 1.52 -5.23 -14.84
N ARG A 182 2.61 -5.99 -14.93
CA ARG A 182 3.85 -5.55 -15.59
C ARG A 182 3.62 -5.25 -17.07
N GLU A 183 2.82 -6.07 -17.75
CA GLU A 183 2.45 -5.84 -19.15
C GLU A 183 1.66 -4.53 -19.32
N HIS A 184 0.62 -4.32 -18.51
CA HIS A 184 -0.17 -3.08 -18.55
C HIS A 184 0.67 -1.85 -18.19
N VAL A 185 1.52 -1.92 -17.18
CA VAL A 185 2.41 -0.80 -16.82
C VAL A 185 3.35 -0.45 -17.97
N ALA A 186 3.93 -1.44 -18.65
CA ALA A 186 4.91 -1.22 -19.70
C ALA A 186 4.30 -0.79 -21.04
N ASN A 187 3.09 -1.27 -21.37
CA ASN A 187 2.53 -1.14 -22.71
C ASN A 187 1.21 -0.35 -22.74
N GLU A 188 0.44 -0.34 -21.65
CA GLU A 188 -0.91 0.25 -21.58
C GLU A 188 -1.13 1.04 -20.27
N PRO A 189 -0.28 2.03 -19.92
CA PRO A 189 -0.33 2.71 -18.62
C PRO A 189 -1.65 3.46 -18.38
N THR A 190 -2.38 3.81 -19.44
CA THR A 190 -3.72 4.40 -19.38
C THR A 190 -4.75 3.51 -18.69
N ARG A 191 -4.57 2.18 -18.72
CA ARG A 191 -5.41 1.25 -17.94
C ARG A 191 -5.32 1.50 -16.44
N LEU A 192 -4.20 2.01 -15.94
CA LEU A 192 -4.02 2.29 -14.51
C LEU A 192 -4.32 3.75 -14.16
N SER A 193 -3.97 4.70 -15.04
CA SER A 193 -4.17 6.13 -14.78
C SER A 193 -5.61 6.59 -15.04
N SER A 194 -6.32 5.97 -15.98
CA SER A 194 -7.71 6.30 -16.35
C SER A 194 -8.49 5.07 -16.86
N PRO A 195 -8.62 4.02 -16.03
CA PRO A 195 -9.28 2.77 -16.41
C PRO A 195 -10.71 3.03 -16.93
N GLN A 196 -11.08 2.37 -18.01
CA GLN A 196 -12.45 2.37 -18.53
C GLN A 196 -13.20 1.13 -18.07
N GLY A 197 -14.53 1.20 -18.02
CA GLY A 197 -15.39 0.05 -17.76
C GLY A 197 -16.85 0.44 -17.62
N PHE A 198 -17.74 -0.55 -17.62
CA PHE A 198 -19.20 -0.30 -17.62
C PHE A 198 -19.74 0.00 -16.22
N SER A 199 -20.55 1.07 -16.08
CA SER A 199 -21.23 1.44 -14.82
C SER A 199 -22.43 0.51 -14.51
N LYS A 200 -23.07 0.73 -13.35
CA LYS A 200 -24.36 0.08 -13.03
C LYS A 200 -25.47 0.50 -13.99
N GLU A 201 -25.34 1.68 -14.61
CA GLU A 201 -26.24 2.15 -15.66
C GLU A 201 -25.90 1.57 -17.05
N LEU A 202 -24.91 0.68 -17.14
CA LEU A 202 -24.45 0.05 -18.39
C LEU A 202 -23.84 1.04 -19.40
N GLU A 203 -23.31 2.16 -18.89
CA GLU A 203 -22.59 3.15 -19.68
C GLU A 203 -21.08 2.96 -19.49
N LEU A 204 -20.31 3.19 -20.56
CA LEU A 204 -18.84 3.18 -20.47
C LEU A 204 -18.39 4.44 -19.71
N VAL A 205 -17.69 4.25 -18.60
CA VAL A 205 -17.23 5.33 -17.72
C VAL A 205 -15.80 5.13 -17.27
N THR A 206 -15.12 6.21 -16.93
CA THR A 206 -13.83 6.14 -16.24
C THR A 206 -14.03 5.65 -14.80
N LYS A 207 -13.38 4.53 -14.48
CA LYS A 207 -13.37 3.87 -13.17
C LYS A 207 -12.25 4.42 -12.27
N VAL A 208 -12.19 3.93 -11.04
CA VAL A 208 -11.03 4.13 -10.16
C VAL A 208 -10.49 2.78 -9.75
N ALA A 209 -9.24 2.55 -10.14
CA ALA A 209 -8.47 1.41 -9.67
C ALA A 209 -7.34 1.91 -8.77
N THR A 210 -7.11 1.18 -7.68
CA THR A 210 -5.87 1.28 -6.91
C THR A 210 -5.21 -0.08 -6.88
N VAL A 211 -3.88 -0.11 -6.88
CA VAL A 211 -3.12 -1.36 -6.84
C VAL A 211 -2.63 -1.59 -5.43
N SER A 212 -2.79 -2.80 -4.92
CA SER A 212 -2.20 -3.25 -3.66
C SER A 212 -1.48 -4.56 -3.89
N GLY A 213 -0.20 -4.62 -3.54
CA GLY A 213 0.63 -5.79 -3.79
C GLY A 213 1.77 -5.88 -2.82
N THR A 214 2.30 -7.09 -2.65
CA THR A 214 3.56 -7.36 -1.96
C THR A 214 4.49 -8.11 -2.90
N LEU A 215 5.77 -7.78 -2.83
CA LEU A 215 6.83 -8.36 -3.65
C LEU A 215 8.12 -8.44 -2.84
N VAL A 216 9.04 -9.32 -3.25
CA VAL A 216 10.41 -9.32 -2.71
C VAL A 216 11.33 -8.42 -3.56
N PRO A 217 12.45 -7.87 -3.02
CA PRO A 217 13.29 -6.90 -3.74
C PRO A 217 13.64 -7.26 -5.18
N ARG A 218 13.93 -8.53 -5.46
CA ARG A 218 14.28 -9.04 -6.79
C ARG A 218 13.13 -9.01 -7.81
N GLU A 219 11.89 -8.90 -7.36
CA GLU A 219 10.70 -8.84 -8.22
C GLU A 219 10.34 -7.41 -8.64
N LEU A 220 10.93 -6.39 -8.01
CA LEU A 220 10.81 -5.01 -8.47
C LEU A 220 11.84 -4.76 -9.57
N ASP A 221 11.46 -5.07 -10.80
CA ASP A 221 12.31 -4.82 -11.95
C ASP A 221 12.35 -3.32 -12.29
N ASP A 222 13.52 -2.86 -12.75
CA ASP A 222 13.78 -1.43 -13.01
C ASP A 222 12.88 -0.86 -14.12
N ARG A 223 12.40 -1.70 -15.05
CA ARG A 223 11.53 -1.27 -16.18
C ARG A 223 10.13 -0.97 -15.68
N THR A 224 9.54 -1.86 -14.89
CA THR A 224 8.24 -1.64 -14.25
C THR A 224 8.29 -0.40 -13.37
N LEU A 225 9.35 -0.23 -12.59
CA LEU A 225 9.53 0.96 -11.76
C LEU A 225 9.66 2.24 -12.61
N GLU A 226 10.48 2.22 -13.66
CA GLU A 226 10.65 3.34 -14.58
C GLU A 226 9.30 3.76 -15.20
N SER A 227 8.53 2.81 -15.72
CA SER A 227 7.20 3.08 -16.26
C SER A 227 6.23 3.65 -15.22
N ILE A 228 6.22 3.16 -13.98
CA ILE A 228 5.41 3.75 -12.89
C ILE A 228 5.74 5.23 -12.69
N LEU A 229 7.04 5.55 -12.66
CA LEU A 229 7.52 6.90 -12.35
C LEU A 229 7.35 7.87 -13.53
N GLU A 230 7.68 7.45 -14.76
CA GLU A 230 7.61 8.32 -15.94
C GLU A 230 6.16 8.63 -16.32
N GLU A 231 5.28 7.64 -16.28
CA GLU A 231 3.85 7.80 -16.55
C GLU A 231 3.10 8.46 -15.38
N GLY A 232 3.75 8.62 -14.22
CA GLY A 232 3.15 9.20 -13.03
C GLY A 232 1.98 8.36 -12.51
N LEU A 233 2.08 7.03 -12.59
CA LEU A 233 1.07 6.13 -12.08
C LEU A 233 0.91 6.34 -10.56
N PRO A 234 -0.31 6.30 -10.01
CA PRO A 234 -0.58 6.66 -8.63
C PRO A 234 -0.21 5.52 -7.66
N ILE A 235 1.01 5.01 -7.72
CA ILE A 235 1.47 3.84 -6.98
C ILE A 235 2.71 4.19 -6.17
N LEU A 236 2.65 4.02 -4.85
CA LEU A 236 3.80 4.17 -3.95
C LEU A 236 4.59 2.87 -3.83
N VAL A 237 5.92 2.96 -3.85
CA VAL A 237 6.79 1.82 -3.50
C VAL A 237 7.23 1.97 -2.05
N LEU A 238 6.88 1.00 -1.21
CA LEU A 238 7.04 1.07 0.25
C LEU A 238 7.88 -0.11 0.75
N PRO A 239 9.19 0.07 0.98
CA PRO A 239 10.02 -0.99 1.52
C PRO A 239 9.83 -1.16 3.03
N HIS A 240 9.86 -2.40 3.50
CA HIS A 240 9.82 -2.69 4.94
C HIS A 240 10.67 -3.93 5.30
N SER A 241 11.13 -3.97 6.55
CA SER A 241 11.89 -5.10 7.12
C SER A 241 11.10 -5.90 8.15
N ALA A 242 9.79 -5.66 8.27
CA ALA A 242 8.94 -6.32 9.23
C ALA A 242 9.08 -7.85 9.11
N SER A 243 9.54 -8.47 10.20
CA SER A 243 9.83 -9.91 10.26
C SER A 243 8.70 -10.71 10.93
N ALA A 244 7.81 -10.04 11.65
CA ALA A 244 6.66 -10.63 12.30
C ALA A 244 5.46 -9.68 12.20
N GLU A 245 4.27 -10.25 12.30
CA GLU A 245 3.03 -9.48 12.33
C GLU A 245 2.91 -8.75 13.67
N LEU A 246 2.51 -7.48 13.63
CA LEU A 246 2.26 -6.69 14.84
C LEU A 246 1.04 -7.25 15.57
N ALA A 247 1.13 -7.42 16.89
CA ALA A 247 0.06 -8.06 17.66
C ALA A 247 -1.23 -7.23 17.65
N ALA A 248 -1.14 -5.89 17.57
CA ALA A 248 -2.31 -5.02 17.48
C ALA A 248 -3.05 -5.15 16.14
N VAL A 249 -2.40 -5.64 15.07
CA VAL A 249 -3.06 -5.87 13.77
C VAL A 249 -4.14 -6.93 13.88
N ARG A 250 -3.96 -7.95 14.71
CA ARG A 250 -4.99 -8.99 14.94
C ARG A 250 -6.05 -8.59 15.97
N SER A 251 -6.03 -7.35 16.45
CA SER A 251 -6.96 -6.93 17.50
C SER A 251 -8.37 -6.69 16.93
N SER A 252 -9.37 -7.32 17.57
CA SER A 252 -10.79 -7.13 17.24
C SER A 252 -11.23 -5.65 17.21
N PRO A 253 -10.76 -4.76 18.12
CA PRO A 253 -11.15 -3.35 18.08
C PRO A 253 -10.69 -2.61 16.81
N LEU A 254 -9.48 -2.88 16.30
CA LEU A 254 -8.97 -2.23 15.10
C LEU A 254 -9.77 -2.66 13.86
N SER A 255 -9.98 -3.97 13.69
CA SER A 255 -10.81 -4.50 12.59
C SER A 255 -12.27 -4.03 12.65
N ASN A 256 -12.88 -3.93 13.84
CA ASN A 256 -14.23 -3.38 14.01
C ASN A 256 -14.32 -1.90 13.62
N LEU A 257 -13.36 -1.09 14.07
CA LEU A 257 -13.30 0.32 13.69
C LEU A 257 -13.20 0.46 12.18
N THR A 258 -12.29 -0.30 11.55
CA THR A 258 -12.09 -0.32 10.11
C THR A 258 -13.35 -0.74 9.38
N ALA A 259 -14.04 -1.79 9.82
CA ALA A 259 -15.31 -2.23 9.23
C ALA A 259 -16.39 -1.13 9.30
N ARG A 260 -16.52 -0.42 10.43
CA ARG A 260 -17.46 0.70 10.55
C ARG A 260 -17.06 1.90 9.70
N PHE A 261 -15.76 2.21 9.66
CA PHE A 261 -15.23 3.28 8.82
C PHE A 261 -15.58 3.04 7.35
N LEU A 262 -15.28 1.85 6.84
CA LEU A 262 -15.58 1.45 5.46
C LEU A 262 -17.08 1.42 5.18
N LYS A 263 -17.90 0.98 6.15
CA LYS A 263 -19.36 1.04 6.02
C LYS A 263 -19.87 2.48 5.85
N ILE A 264 -19.30 3.43 6.58
CA ILE A 264 -19.69 4.85 6.51
C ILE A 264 -19.18 5.48 5.22
N THR A 265 -17.91 5.29 4.87
CA THR A 265 -17.33 5.94 3.68
C THR A 265 -17.95 5.40 2.40
N ARG A 266 -18.22 4.09 2.29
CA ARG A 266 -18.86 3.51 1.10
C ARG A 266 -20.33 3.89 0.92
N ALA A 267 -21.03 4.29 1.99
CA ALA A 267 -22.38 4.82 1.86
C ALA A 267 -22.42 6.19 1.16
N VAL A 268 -21.26 6.87 1.03
CA VAL A 268 -21.15 8.16 0.34
C VAL A 268 -21.02 7.93 -1.17
N GLN A 269 -22.14 8.00 -1.87
CA GLN A 269 -22.19 7.81 -3.33
C GLN A 269 -21.74 9.05 -4.12
N THR A 270 -21.82 10.24 -3.54
CA THR A 270 -21.44 11.49 -4.21
C THR A 270 -19.97 11.79 -3.95
N PRO A 271 -19.14 12.00 -4.99
CA PRO A 271 -17.77 12.46 -4.80
C PRO A 271 -17.81 13.74 -3.96
N ARG A 272 -17.03 13.81 -2.87
CA ARG A 272 -16.84 15.10 -2.20
C ARG A 272 -16.28 16.06 -3.25
N ARG A 273 -16.94 17.21 -3.46
CA ARG A 273 -16.39 18.32 -4.25
C ARG A 273 -14.93 18.49 -3.83
N LEU A 274 -14.03 18.61 -4.81
CA LEU A 274 -12.60 18.88 -4.61
C LEU A 274 -12.46 19.83 -3.40
N VAL A 275 -12.07 19.27 -2.25
CA VAL A 275 -11.84 20.10 -1.08
C VAL A 275 -10.65 20.94 -1.49
N PRO A 276 -10.76 22.28 -1.49
CA PRO A 276 -9.65 23.12 -1.92
C PRO A 276 -8.44 22.68 -1.12
N VAL A 277 -7.36 22.36 -1.84
CA VAL A 277 -6.09 21.92 -1.28
C VAL A 277 -5.70 22.91 -0.19
N LYS A 278 -5.95 22.55 1.07
CA LYS A 278 -5.67 23.42 2.21
C LYS A 278 -4.17 23.41 2.43
N LEU A 279 -3.62 24.57 2.78
CA LEU A 279 -2.25 24.65 3.29
C LEU A 279 -2.11 23.70 4.49
N PRO A 280 -0.96 23.04 4.67
CA PRO A 280 -0.75 22.09 5.75
C PRO A 280 -1.10 22.73 7.11
N ILE A 281 -1.76 21.95 7.97
CA ILE A 281 -2.10 22.38 9.33
C ILE A 281 -0.80 22.59 10.10
N ARG A 282 -0.62 23.77 10.72
CA ARG A 282 0.52 24.07 11.60
C ARG A 282 0.63 23.02 12.72
N GLY A 283 1.82 22.46 12.93
CA GLY A 283 2.14 21.59 14.07
C GLY A 283 2.66 20.18 13.72
N VAL A 284 2.53 19.75 12.46
CA VAL A 284 3.24 18.57 11.97
C VAL A 284 4.58 19.04 11.41
N PRO A 285 5.70 18.29 11.53
CA PRO A 285 6.91 18.52 10.73
C PRO A 285 6.68 18.25 9.23
N MET A 286 5.46 18.46 8.73
CA MET A 286 5.10 18.42 7.31
C MET A 286 6.01 19.31 6.50
N VAL A 287 6.39 20.49 7.00
CA VAL A 287 7.29 21.39 6.26
C VAL A 287 8.68 20.76 6.07
N GLU A 288 9.18 20.01 7.06
CA GLU A 288 10.49 19.35 7.00
C GLU A 288 10.43 18.14 6.05
N TYR A 289 9.41 17.29 6.18
CA TYR A 289 9.21 16.17 5.25
C TYR A 289 8.85 16.61 3.83
N GLU A 290 8.07 17.68 3.66
CA GLU A 290 7.81 18.31 2.37
C GLU A 290 9.11 18.85 1.78
N GLY A 291 9.99 19.46 2.59
CA GLY A 291 11.31 19.91 2.16
C GLY A 291 12.19 18.76 1.65
N ILE A 292 12.24 17.64 2.39
CA ILE A 292 12.94 16.43 1.96
C ILE A 292 12.30 15.86 0.70
N LEU A 293 10.97 15.78 0.63
CA LEU A 293 10.29 15.25 -0.54
C LEU A 293 10.53 16.13 -1.77
N LEU A 294 10.49 17.45 -1.63
CA LEU A 294 10.75 18.39 -2.72
C LEU A 294 12.18 18.25 -3.26
N SER A 295 13.17 18.00 -2.40
CA SER A 295 14.54 17.76 -2.85
C SER A 295 14.66 16.45 -3.62
N LEU A 296 14.01 15.38 -3.16
CA LEU A 296 13.97 14.08 -3.86
C LEU A 296 13.22 14.19 -5.20
N CYS A 297 12.08 14.91 -5.22
CA CYS A 297 11.24 15.12 -6.40
C CYS A 297 11.93 15.92 -7.50
N HIS A 298 12.95 16.72 -7.18
CA HIS A 298 13.74 17.43 -8.19
C HIS A 298 14.38 16.47 -9.21
N HIS A 299 14.66 15.23 -8.79
CA HIS A 299 15.28 14.20 -9.61
C HIS A 299 14.28 13.12 -10.08
N LEU A 300 12.98 13.40 -9.98
CA LEU A 300 11.91 12.50 -10.44
C LEU A 300 11.15 13.13 -11.62
N PRO A 301 10.47 12.31 -12.44
CA PRO A 301 9.55 12.83 -13.45
C PRO A 301 8.46 13.73 -12.82
N ALA A 302 8.16 14.85 -13.49
CA ALA A 302 7.28 15.88 -12.95
C ALA A 302 5.87 15.37 -12.59
N ASN A 303 5.34 14.44 -13.40
CA ASN A 303 4.02 13.83 -13.17
C ASN A 303 3.98 13.07 -11.84
N TYR A 304 5.02 12.28 -11.54
CA TYR A 304 5.10 11.56 -10.28
C TYR A 304 5.35 12.50 -9.10
N GLY A 305 6.17 13.54 -9.28
CA GLY A 305 6.32 14.61 -8.28
C GLY A 305 5.00 15.30 -7.92
N PHE A 306 4.16 15.59 -8.92
CA PHE A 306 2.81 16.14 -8.71
C PHE A 306 1.91 15.17 -7.94
N TYR A 307 1.92 13.88 -8.31
CA TYR A 307 1.20 12.83 -7.60
C TYR A 307 1.58 12.74 -6.12
N LEU A 308 2.89 12.76 -5.82
CA LEU A 308 3.39 12.69 -4.44
C LEU A 308 2.92 13.88 -3.60
N LEU A 309 3.07 15.11 -4.13
CA LEU A 309 2.63 16.32 -3.44
C LEU A 309 1.11 16.36 -3.24
N ARG A 310 0.33 15.92 -4.24
CA ARG A 310 -1.13 15.78 -4.10
C ARG A 310 -1.46 14.80 -2.97
N THR A 311 -0.85 13.62 -2.98
CA THR A 311 -1.07 12.57 -1.99
C THR A 311 -0.80 13.08 -0.57
N LEU A 312 0.32 13.77 -0.33
CA LEU A 312 0.62 14.35 0.98
C LEU A 312 -0.43 15.36 1.45
N ARG A 313 -0.89 16.22 0.54
CA ARG A 313 -1.88 17.26 0.85
C ARG A 313 -3.27 16.67 1.10
N GLU A 314 -3.59 15.54 0.47
CA GLU A 314 -4.87 14.85 0.63
C GLU A 314 -4.92 13.93 1.87
N LEU A 315 -3.79 13.63 2.53
CA LEU A 315 -3.75 12.79 3.74
C LEU A 315 -4.72 13.24 4.84
N HIS A 316 -4.99 14.54 4.94
CA HIS A 316 -5.95 15.04 5.93
C HIS A 316 -7.38 14.50 5.71
N LEU A 317 -7.75 14.21 4.47
CA LEU A 317 -9.06 13.70 4.09
C LEU A 317 -9.29 12.26 4.57
N VAL A 318 -8.22 11.52 4.86
CA VAL A 318 -8.28 10.15 5.42
C VAL A 318 -7.97 10.12 6.91
N CYS A 319 -6.89 10.78 7.37
CA CYS A 319 -6.47 10.70 8.78
C CYS A 319 -7.47 11.36 9.75
N ASP A 320 -8.10 12.49 9.37
CA ASP A 320 -9.09 13.14 10.26
C ASP A 320 -10.32 12.26 10.49
N PRO A 321 -10.98 11.71 9.44
CA PRO A 321 -12.08 10.78 9.65
C PRO A 321 -11.71 9.54 10.46
N ILE A 322 -10.51 8.95 10.27
CA ILE A 322 -10.06 7.81 11.08
C ILE A 322 -9.97 8.22 12.55
N ALA A 323 -9.32 9.34 12.85
CA ALA A 323 -9.16 9.81 14.22
C ALA A 323 -10.51 10.15 14.88
N ILE A 324 -11.44 10.75 14.14
CA ILE A 324 -12.81 11.03 14.62
C ILE A 324 -13.56 9.73 14.94
N MET A 325 -13.39 8.71 14.11
CA MET A 325 -14.00 7.39 14.34
C MET A 325 -13.38 6.67 15.53
N ALA A 326 -12.09 6.87 15.78
CA ALA A 326 -11.39 6.26 16.91
C ALA A 326 -11.74 6.91 18.25
N ALA A 327 -11.59 8.23 18.37
CA ALA A 327 -11.66 8.94 19.66
C ALA A 327 -12.86 9.90 19.80
N GLY A 328 -13.73 9.98 18.79
CA GLY A 328 -14.93 10.80 18.80
C GLY A 328 -14.69 12.27 18.42
N LYS A 329 -15.70 12.91 17.82
CA LYS A 329 -15.59 14.31 17.40
C LYS A 329 -15.49 15.24 18.63
N GLY A 330 -14.47 16.10 18.65
CA GLY A 330 -14.26 17.10 19.71
C GLY A 330 -13.38 16.65 20.87
N SER A 331 -12.95 15.38 20.90
CA SER A 331 -11.96 14.91 21.87
C SER A 331 -10.57 15.49 21.58
N PRO A 332 -9.79 15.93 22.59
CA PRO A 332 -8.39 16.31 22.41
C PRO A 332 -7.55 15.18 21.81
N LEU A 333 -7.88 13.93 22.13
CA LEU A 333 -7.19 12.74 21.62
C LEU A 333 -7.38 12.58 20.10
N THR A 334 -8.53 13.00 19.56
CA THR A 334 -8.79 12.97 18.12
C THR A 334 -7.80 13.82 17.34
N ARG A 335 -7.44 15.01 17.85
CA ARG A 335 -6.43 15.84 17.22
C ARG A 335 -5.06 15.15 17.25
N ALA A 336 -4.68 14.61 18.40
CA ALA A 336 -3.40 13.94 18.58
C ALA A 336 -3.25 12.71 17.67
N ILE A 337 -4.27 11.84 17.62
CA ILE A 337 -4.30 10.67 16.72
C ILE A 337 -4.19 11.12 15.25
N SER A 338 -4.93 12.15 14.85
CA SER A 338 -4.86 12.67 13.47
C SER A 338 -3.47 13.20 13.10
N VAL A 339 -2.83 13.93 14.02
CA VAL A 339 -1.45 14.43 13.83
C VAL A 339 -0.46 13.26 13.71
N ASP A 340 -0.53 12.30 14.62
CA ASP A 340 0.38 11.14 14.65
C ASP A 340 0.22 10.26 13.41
N LEU A 341 -1.02 10.01 12.98
CA LEU A 341 -1.30 9.28 11.75
C LEU A 341 -0.65 9.93 10.55
N ARG A 342 -0.81 11.25 10.40
CA ARG A 342 -0.16 11.98 9.30
C ARG A 342 1.35 11.92 9.42
N HIS A 343 1.89 12.15 10.60
CA HIS A 343 3.34 12.15 10.82
C HIS A 343 3.97 10.81 10.41
N LEU A 344 3.42 9.70 10.91
CA LEU A 344 3.87 8.35 10.57
C LEU A 344 3.69 8.06 9.07
N THR A 345 2.51 8.36 8.52
CA THR A 345 2.21 8.08 7.10
C THR A 345 3.15 8.85 6.16
N VAL A 346 3.38 10.14 6.43
CA VAL A 346 4.29 11.00 5.66
C VAL A 346 5.71 10.49 5.75
N ARG A 347 6.19 10.16 6.97
CA ARG A 347 7.52 9.58 7.17
C ARG A 347 7.68 8.32 6.33
N GLY A 348 6.67 7.45 6.31
CA GLY A 348 6.70 6.24 5.50
C GLY A 348 6.68 6.49 3.99
N ILE A 349 5.89 7.46 3.51
CA ILE A 349 5.90 7.88 2.10
C ILE A 349 7.28 8.41 1.71
N VAL A 350 7.88 9.29 2.53
CA VAL A 350 9.21 9.85 2.26
C VAL A 350 10.29 8.76 2.30
N THR A 351 10.21 7.79 3.21
CA THR A 351 11.08 6.61 3.19
C THR A 351 10.93 5.82 1.90
N GLY A 352 9.69 5.60 1.43
CA GLY A 352 9.42 4.94 0.15
C GLY A 352 10.04 5.69 -1.03
N VAL A 353 9.84 7.00 -1.12
CA VAL A 353 10.41 7.83 -2.20
C VAL A 353 11.93 7.86 -2.13
N ALA A 354 12.53 8.06 -0.96
CA ALA A 354 13.98 8.03 -0.79
C ALA A 354 14.57 6.65 -1.15
N SER A 355 13.80 5.58 -1.00
CA SER A 355 14.25 4.24 -1.36
C SER A 355 14.44 4.04 -2.86
N LEU A 356 13.80 4.87 -3.70
CA LEU A 356 13.94 4.83 -5.16
C LEU A 356 15.38 5.11 -5.61
N ALA A 357 16.21 5.75 -4.78
CA ALA A 357 17.64 5.88 -5.03
C ALA A 357 18.37 4.54 -5.13
N TYR A 358 17.84 3.48 -4.51
CA TYR A 358 18.33 2.12 -4.75
C TYR A 358 18.26 1.73 -6.23
N HIS A 359 17.30 2.28 -6.99
CA HIS A 359 17.09 2.04 -8.41
C HIS A 359 17.62 3.18 -9.29
N GLY A 360 18.49 4.04 -8.75
CA GLY A 360 19.13 5.13 -9.49
C GLY A 360 18.23 6.36 -9.72
N TRP A 361 17.20 6.56 -8.90
CA TRP A 361 16.34 7.75 -8.91
C TRP A 361 16.63 8.69 -7.73
N CYS A 362 16.03 9.87 -7.67
CA CYS A 362 16.12 10.80 -6.51
C CYS A 362 17.50 11.45 -6.26
N PHE A 363 18.50 11.25 -7.12
CA PHE A 363 19.80 11.93 -7.07
C PHE A 363 20.42 12.06 -8.47
N ASP A 364 21.44 12.90 -8.61
CA ASP A 364 22.26 13.00 -9.82
C ASP A 364 23.68 12.47 -9.53
N ALA A 365 24.09 11.43 -10.26
CA ALA A 365 25.41 10.82 -10.14
C ALA A 365 26.49 11.54 -10.96
N GLY A 366 26.16 12.58 -11.73
CA GLY A 366 27.06 13.23 -12.70
C GLY A 366 27.29 12.43 -13.99
N ILE A 367 26.51 11.36 -14.19
CA ILE A 367 26.46 10.53 -15.40
C ILE A 367 24.99 10.19 -15.74
N PRO A 368 24.69 9.83 -17.01
CA PRO A 368 23.35 9.40 -17.38
C PRO A 368 22.84 8.27 -16.48
N ARG A 369 21.57 8.33 -16.06
CA ARG A 369 20.94 7.33 -15.18
C ARG A 369 21.14 5.90 -15.67
N SER A 370 21.03 5.65 -16.97
CA SER A 370 21.26 4.32 -17.55
C SER A 370 22.66 3.75 -17.25
N LYS A 371 23.69 4.60 -17.17
CA LYS A 371 25.04 4.19 -16.75
C LYS A 371 25.12 3.93 -15.25
N THR A 372 24.44 4.73 -14.42
CA THR A 372 24.33 4.52 -12.96
C THR A 372 23.65 3.19 -12.63
N VAL A 373 22.50 2.92 -13.23
CA VAL A 373 21.75 1.67 -13.06
C VAL A 373 22.60 0.47 -13.47
N LYS A 374 23.26 0.54 -14.64
CA LYS A 374 24.17 -0.51 -15.11
C LYS A 374 25.33 -0.77 -14.13
N LEU A 375 25.90 0.27 -13.55
CA LEU A 375 26.97 0.14 -12.56
C LEU A 375 26.46 -0.51 -11.26
N LEU A 376 25.32 -0.06 -10.75
CA LEU A 376 24.73 -0.61 -9.52
C LEU A 376 24.32 -2.07 -9.70
N ALA A 377 23.72 -2.42 -10.84
CA ALA A 377 23.39 -3.80 -11.19
C ALA A 377 24.64 -4.69 -11.21
N ALA A 378 25.69 -4.26 -11.93
CA ALA A 378 26.95 -5.02 -11.99
C ALA A 378 27.59 -5.23 -10.60
N LEU A 379 27.58 -4.21 -9.73
CA LEU A 379 28.09 -4.33 -8.36
C LEU A 379 27.25 -5.29 -7.51
N ARG A 380 25.92 -5.30 -7.67
CA ARG A 380 25.03 -6.19 -6.93
C ARG A 380 25.17 -7.64 -7.37
N ASP A 381 25.36 -7.87 -8.67
CA ASP A 381 25.52 -9.21 -9.22
C ASP A 381 26.89 -9.82 -8.87
N THR A 382 27.95 -9.01 -8.88
CA THR A 382 29.33 -9.49 -8.61
C THR A 382 29.76 -9.37 -7.15
N GLY A 383 29.02 -8.58 -6.35
CA GLY A 383 29.29 -8.29 -4.94
C GLY A 383 30.40 -7.25 -4.72
N LYS A 384 31.55 -7.42 -5.38
CA LYS A 384 32.70 -6.50 -5.26
C LYS A 384 33.37 -6.28 -6.61
N MET A 385 33.74 -5.03 -6.89
CA MET A 385 34.50 -4.66 -8.09
C MET A 385 35.59 -3.65 -7.75
N THR A 386 36.69 -3.69 -8.48
CA THR A 386 37.74 -2.69 -8.39
C THR A 386 37.39 -1.44 -9.21
N CYS A 387 37.95 -0.28 -8.84
CA CYS A 387 37.74 0.95 -9.62
C CYS A 387 38.14 0.78 -11.11
N ARG A 388 39.15 -0.05 -11.40
CA ARG A 388 39.56 -0.34 -12.79
C ARG A 388 38.52 -1.14 -13.57
N GLU A 389 37.85 -2.10 -12.92
CA GLU A 389 36.77 -2.87 -13.55
C GLU A 389 35.55 -1.99 -13.81
N LEU A 390 35.19 -1.14 -12.86
CA LEU A 390 34.12 -0.15 -13.02
C LEU A 390 34.41 0.84 -14.13
N GLN A 391 35.66 1.30 -14.26
CA GLN A 391 36.07 2.17 -15.35
C GLN A 391 35.90 1.50 -16.72
N ARG A 392 36.30 0.22 -16.83
CA ARG A 392 36.11 -0.59 -18.06
C ARG A 392 34.63 -0.80 -18.38
N LEU A 393 33.77 -0.95 -17.37
CA LEU A 393 32.32 -1.11 -17.54
C LEU A 393 31.68 0.14 -18.15
N LEU A 394 32.12 1.33 -17.73
CA LEU A 394 31.56 2.61 -18.15
C LEU A 394 32.14 3.18 -19.46
N ARG A 395 33.28 2.63 -19.93
CA ARG A 395 34.06 2.90 -21.17
C ARG A 395 34.48 4.35 -21.43
N ASP A 396 33.59 5.32 -21.23
CA ASP A 396 33.78 6.76 -21.50
C ASP A 396 33.88 7.57 -20.19
N CYS A 397 34.16 6.91 -19.07
CA CYS A 397 34.33 7.56 -17.77
C CYS A 397 35.82 7.57 -17.42
N ASP A 398 36.45 8.74 -17.41
CA ASP A 398 37.82 8.87 -16.94
C ASP A 398 37.92 8.59 -15.42
N ALA A 399 39.14 8.50 -14.90
CA ALA A 399 39.37 8.13 -13.51
C ALA A 399 38.85 9.19 -12.51
N GLN A 400 38.90 10.47 -12.87
CA GLN A 400 38.45 11.57 -12.00
C GLN A 400 36.92 11.61 -11.94
N LYS A 401 36.28 11.45 -13.09
CA LYS A 401 34.83 11.37 -13.20
C LYS A 401 34.28 10.15 -12.48
N LEU A 402 34.92 8.97 -12.64
CA LEU A 402 34.54 7.78 -11.90
C LEU A 402 34.67 7.99 -10.38
N LYS A 403 35.73 8.66 -9.92
CA LYS A 403 35.88 8.97 -8.50
C LYS A 403 34.72 9.81 -7.97
N SER A 404 34.35 10.87 -8.68
CA SER A 404 33.21 11.74 -8.30
C SER A 404 31.87 10.99 -8.32
N VAL A 405 31.65 10.12 -9.30
CA VAL A 405 30.46 9.23 -9.34
C VAL A 405 30.43 8.33 -8.09
N LEU A 406 31.55 7.70 -7.76
CA LEU A 406 31.63 6.80 -6.61
C LEU A 406 31.46 7.52 -5.28
N GLU A 407 32.04 8.71 -5.11
CA GLU A 407 31.81 9.59 -3.95
C GLU A 407 30.32 9.90 -3.81
N THR A 408 29.65 10.25 -4.90
CA THR A 408 28.20 10.51 -4.88
C THR A 408 27.42 9.26 -4.48
N LEU A 409 27.76 8.09 -5.02
CA LEU A 409 27.08 6.83 -4.68
C LEU A 409 27.33 6.42 -3.23
N GLU A 410 28.50 6.70 -2.68
CA GLU A 410 28.84 6.48 -1.28
C GLU A 410 28.07 7.45 -0.36
N ASP A 411 27.99 8.74 -0.73
CA ASP A 411 27.18 9.75 -0.02
C ASP A 411 25.69 9.39 -0.01
N GLN A 412 25.20 8.82 -1.11
CA GLN A 412 23.83 8.27 -1.19
C GLN A 412 23.68 6.94 -0.44
N GLY A 413 24.75 6.36 0.12
CA GLY A 413 24.74 5.09 0.85
C GLY A 413 24.46 3.86 -0.01
N LEU A 414 24.70 3.95 -1.32
CA LEU A 414 24.46 2.86 -2.29
C LEU A 414 25.65 1.92 -2.41
N VAL A 415 26.86 2.41 -2.13
CA VAL A 415 28.11 1.64 -2.17
C VAL A 415 28.96 1.93 -0.93
N GLN A 416 29.88 1.02 -0.63
CA GLN A 416 30.98 1.23 0.32
C GLN A 416 32.31 1.13 -0.43
N ILE A 417 33.20 2.08 -0.18
CA ILE A 417 34.52 2.16 -0.82
C ILE A 417 35.60 1.80 0.20
N ASP A 418 36.31 0.68 -0.05
CA ASP A 418 37.49 0.28 0.72
C ASP A 418 38.73 0.30 -0.18
N GLY A 419 39.46 1.42 -0.13
CA GLY A 419 40.65 1.67 -0.94
C GLY A 419 40.34 1.69 -2.44
N LYS A 420 40.55 0.54 -3.11
CA LYS A 420 40.30 0.38 -4.56
C LYS A 420 39.13 -0.55 -4.87
N VAL A 421 38.49 -1.10 -3.84
CA VAL A 421 37.38 -2.04 -3.95
C VAL A 421 36.09 -1.31 -3.60
N VAL A 422 35.08 -1.51 -4.42
CA VAL A 422 33.74 -0.96 -4.26
C VAL A 422 32.78 -2.12 -4.08
N THR A 423 31.88 -2.02 -3.10
CA THR A 423 30.85 -3.02 -2.80
C THR A 423 29.49 -2.37 -2.77
N ALA A 424 28.45 -3.06 -3.27
CA ALA A 424 27.09 -2.56 -3.18
C ALA A 424 26.52 -2.75 -1.77
N VAL A 425 25.78 -1.75 -1.28
CA VAL A 425 25.04 -1.87 -0.02
C VAL A 425 23.78 -2.72 -0.25
N PRO A 426 23.52 -3.75 0.57
CA PRO A 426 22.27 -4.51 0.53
C PRO A 426 21.05 -3.62 0.80
N MET A 427 19.95 -3.85 0.07
CA MET A 427 18.71 -3.06 0.22
C MET A 427 18.22 -2.93 1.67
N PRO A 428 18.22 -3.97 2.52
CA PRO A 428 17.81 -3.84 3.92
C PRO A 428 18.63 -2.84 4.72
N LEU A 429 19.95 -2.81 4.51
CA LEU A 429 20.86 -1.87 5.18
C LEU A 429 20.67 -0.45 4.62
N PHE A 430 20.51 -0.33 3.31
CA PHE A 430 20.24 0.94 2.65
C PHE A 430 18.96 1.59 3.17
N VAL A 431 17.84 0.86 3.25
CA VAL A 431 16.55 1.41 3.71
C VAL A 431 16.61 1.83 5.18
N ARG A 432 17.24 1.02 6.05
CA ARG A 432 17.44 1.37 7.46
C ARG A 432 18.29 2.63 7.66
N SER A 433 19.16 2.96 6.71
CA SER A 433 19.99 4.17 6.77
C SER A 433 19.27 5.46 6.32
N ILE A 434 18.12 5.35 5.63
CA ILE A 434 17.39 6.51 5.05
C ILE A 434 17.11 7.60 6.09
N PRO A 435 16.55 7.31 7.29
CA PRO A 435 16.23 8.36 8.25
C PRO A 435 17.46 9.16 8.68
N ALA A 436 18.60 8.49 8.91
CA ALA A 436 19.84 9.17 9.29
C ALA A 436 20.42 9.97 8.13
N ARG A 437 20.46 9.40 6.92
CA ARG A 437 21.04 10.03 5.72
C ARG A 437 20.31 11.31 5.31
N HIS A 438 18.99 11.30 5.38
CA HIS A 438 18.16 12.47 5.03
C HIS A 438 17.83 13.36 6.23
N SER A 439 18.48 13.14 7.38
CA SER A 439 18.25 13.90 8.62
C SER A 439 16.77 14.00 8.99
N PHE A 440 16.06 12.86 8.97
CA PHE A 440 14.66 12.82 9.31
C PHE A 440 14.43 13.40 10.72
N PRO A 441 13.37 14.20 10.91
CA PRO A 441 13.02 14.72 12.22
C PRO A 441 12.84 13.57 13.23
N THR A 442 13.21 13.80 14.49
CA THR A 442 12.98 12.82 15.56
C THR A 442 11.49 12.51 15.66
N LEU A 443 11.14 11.22 15.60
CA LEU A 443 9.75 10.79 15.69
C LEU A 443 9.24 11.01 17.12
N LYS A 444 8.41 12.04 17.29
CA LYS A 444 7.72 12.33 18.56
C LYS A 444 6.23 12.39 18.30
N LEU A 445 5.50 11.47 18.91
CA LEU A 445 4.05 11.32 18.76
C LEU A 445 3.31 12.11 19.85
N GLU A 446 2.28 12.87 19.50
CA GLU A 446 1.43 13.63 20.43
C GLU A 446 0.72 12.70 21.42
N THR A 447 0.42 11.46 21.02
CA THR A 447 -0.22 10.45 21.86
C THR A 447 0.74 9.72 22.82
N GLU A 448 2.03 10.07 22.87
CA GLU A 448 3.02 9.39 23.75
C GLU A 448 2.65 9.46 25.24
N ALA A 449 2.16 10.61 25.70
CA ALA A 449 1.72 10.76 27.09
C ALA A 449 0.50 9.87 27.40
N TYR A 450 -0.42 9.73 26.43
CA TYR A 450 -1.57 8.84 26.54
C TYR A 450 -1.15 7.37 26.51
N MET A 451 -0.17 7.01 25.67
CA MET A 451 0.36 5.65 25.65
C MET A 451 0.97 5.24 27.00
N LYS A 452 1.66 6.16 27.69
CA LYS A 452 2.18 5.91 29.05
C LYS A 452 1.06 5.58 30.05
N THR A 453 -0.09 6.24 29.97
CA THR A 453 -1.24 5.92 30.83
C THR A 453 -1.90 4.61 30.42
N LEU A 454 -1.98 4.30 29.12
CA LEU A 454 -2.49 3.02 28.62
C LEU A 454 -1.66 1.80 29.05
N CYS A 455 -0.34 1.93 29.12
CA CYS A 455 0.55 0.89 29.63
C CYS A 455 0.25 0.58 31.11
N GLY A 456 -0.12 1.59 31.90
CA GLY A 456 -0.57 1.41 33.28
C GLY A 456 -1.98 0.81 33.38
N LYS A 457 -2.89 1.17 32.45
CA LYS A 457 -4.30 0.75 32.43
C LYS A 457 -4.49 -0.69 31.97
N TYR A 458 -3.75 -1.13 30.96
CA TYR A 458 -3.71 -2.53 30.55
C TYR A 458 -2.26 -2.98 30.42
N PRO A 459 -1.66 -3.51 31.50
CA PRO A 459 -0.36 -4.14 31.43
C PRO A 459 -0.50 -5.42 30.59
N GLY A 460 -0.31 -5.28 29.26
CA GLY A 460 -0.12 -6.42 28.37
C GLY A 460 1.26 -7.04 28.61
N PRO A 461 1.51 -8.26 28.13
CA PRO A 461 2.80 -8.92 28.27
C PRO A 461 3.81 -8.20 27.39
N ALA A 462 4.38 -7.12 27.90
CA ALA A 462 5.59 -6.55 27.35
C ALA A 462 6.68 -7.61 27.52
N ASN A 463 7.14 -8.18 26.41
CA ASN A 463 8.37 -8.97 26.29
C ASN A 463 8.37 -10.38 26.90
N VAL A 464 7.33 -11.19 26.67
CA VAL A 464 7.46 -12.65 26.94
C VAL A 464 7.54 -13.38 25.61
N SER A 465 8.69 -14.00 25.35
CA SER A 465 8.89 -14.84 24.17
C SER A 465 7.82 -15.95 24.13
N PRO A 466 7.29 -16.35 22.95
CA PRO A 466 6.35 -17.48 22.86
C PRO A 466 6.86 -18.77 23.54
N LEU A 467 8.17 -18.92 23.69
CA LEU A 467 8.82 -20.02 24.42
C LEU A 467 8.70 -19.92 25.94
N GLU A 468 8.65 -18.71 26.51
CA GLU A 468 8.52 -18.49 27.96
C GLU A 468 7.07 -18.71 28.44
N LEU A 469 6.10 -18.46 27.57
CA LEU A 469 4.68 -18.77 27.80
C LEU A 469 4.41 -20.29 27.85
N LEU A 470 5.20 -21.09 27.12
CA LEU A 470 5.16 -22.55 27.18
C LEU A 470 5.94 -23.11 28.39
N ALA A 471 6.97 -22.40 28.85
CA ALA A 471 7.71 -22.75 30.06
C ALA A 471 6.91 -22.52 31.34
N SER A 472 6.11 -21.44 31.41
CA SER A 472 5.25 -21.16 32.58
C SER A 472 4.13 -22.18 32.75
N LEU A 473 3.61 -22.74 31.65
CA LEU A 473 2.60 -23.80 31.64
C LEU A 473 3.15 -25.19 32.01
N ARG A 474 4.47 -25.39 31.98
CA ARG A 474 5.13 -26.61 32.49
C ARG A 474 5.62 -26.49 33.93
N GLY A 475 5.61 -25.28 34.50
CA GLY A 475 6.05 -25.00 35.86
C GLY A 475 4.97 -25.15 36.94
N THR A 476 3.69 -25.16 36.58
CA THR A 476 2.59 -25.43 37.51
C THR A 476 2.31 -26.93 37.59
N GLY A 477 3.29 -27.66 38.13
CA GLY A 477 3.05 -28.98 38.67
C GLY A 477 2.05 -28.87 39.82
N ILE A 478 0.81 -29.29 39.58
CA ILE A 478 -0.10 -29.72 40.63
C ILE A 478 -0.23 -31.23 40.47
N ARG A 479 0.27 -31.93 41.49
CA ARG A 479 0.02 -33.33 41.79
C ARG A 479 -1.46 -33.61 41.95
#